data_AF-A0A9W7NM82-F1
#
_entry.id   AF-A0A9W7NM82-F1
#
_cell.length_a   1.000
_cell.length_b   1.000
_cell.length_c   1.000
_cell.angle_alpha   90.00
_cell.angle_beta   90.00
_cell.angle_gamma   90.00
#
_symmetry.space_group_name_H-M   'P 1'
#
loop_
_entity.id
_entity.type
_entity.pdbx_description
1 polymer ?
#
loop_
_entity_poly.entity_id
_entity_poly.type
_entity_poly.pdbx_seq_one_letter_code
_entity_poly.pdbx_strand_id
1 'polypeptide(L)'
;MRHLLRLSLLGLLVGGTLAGCASTPNPQASLDGGPRSIVLHHPASGETVSVTYRRADGYDTAALDRIATLFRDRRTGETVPVDPALVELLADLKERCGAGPDTPVHITSGYRSPLTNVALSRSNPNVAENSYHLRGQAADISIPGVPPRCLAEEAAALQRGGYALYPHTGHVHVDTGPVRTWTPKGGDPRILEAKATPAKAASAKAVAAKPAPTLPRTQVATAAEPASKRPPAKGNDADLARVRMVLASLKDQPEATAKKK
;
A
#
# COMPACT_ATOMS: atom_id res chain seq x y z
N MET A 1 -78.17 -45.19 -30.47
CA MET A 1 -76.93 -45.97 -30.40
C MET A 1 -75.73 -45.02 -30.55
N ARG A 2 -74.85 -44.97 -29.54
CA ARG A 2 -73.39 -44.69 -29.59
C ARG A 2 -72.90 -43.38 -30.26
N HIS A 3 -72.50 -42.38 -29.44
CA HIS A 3 -71.12 -41.89 -29.22
C HIS A 3 -70.73 -40.71 -30.16
N LEU A 4 -70.59 -39.45 -29.70
CA LEU A 4 -69.54 -38.78 -28.88
C LEU A 4 -68.52 -38.01 -29.75
N LEU A 5 -67.99 -36.91 -29.17
CA LEU A 5 -66.82 -36.08 -29.54
C LEU A 5 -67.05 -34.92 -30.54
N ARG A 6 -66.48 -33.71 -30.41
CA ARG A 6 -65.77 -32.95 -29.35
C ARG A 6 -65.27 -31.62 -29.99
N LEU A 7 -64.80 -30.69 -29.15
CA LEU A 7 -63.99 -29.48 -29.39
C LEU A 7 -64.73 -28.19 -29.84
N SER A 8 -64.84 -27.10 -29.04
CA SER A 8 -63.81 -26.22 -28.40
C SER A 8 -63.13 -25.28 -29.41
N LEU A 9 -62.80 -24.01 -29.19
CA LEU A 9 -62.88 -23.07 -28.06
C LEU A 9 -62.38 -21.69 -28.58
N LEU A 10 -63.09 -20.62 -28.18
CA LEU A 10 -62.63 -19.29 -27.74
C LEU A 10 -61.37 -18.63 -28.36
N GLY A 11 -61.58 -17.45 -28.94
CA GLY A 11 -60.53 -16.52 -29.33
C GLY A 11 -59.74 -15.97 -28.13
N LEU A 12 -58.42 -15.92 -28.29
CA LEU A 12 -57.47 -15.43 -27.31
C LEU A 12 -56.99 -14.02 -27.71
N LEU A 13 -57.20 -13.05 -26.82
CA LEU A 13 -56.66 -11.69 -26.87
C LEU A 13 -55.80 -11.50 -25.61
N VAL A 14 -54.47 -11.49 -25.75
CA VAL A 14 -53.49 -11.10 -24.70
C VAL A 14 -52.29 -10.55 -25.49
N GLY A 15 -51.89 -9.27 -25.39
CA GLY A 15 -51.53 -8.53 -24.19
C GLY A 15 -50.00 -8.47 -24.12
N GLY A 16 -49.39 -7.57 -24.91
CA GLY A 16 -47.93 -7.42 -24.98
C GLY A 16 -47.38 -6.70 -23.75
N THR A 17 -46.58 -7.40 -22.94
CA THR A 17 -45.83 -6.80 -21.82
C THR A 17 -44.43 -6.42 -22.29
N LEU A 18 -44.07 -5.14 -22.08
CA LEU A 18 -42.71 -4.62 -22.22
C LEU A 18 -41.78 -5.33 -21.22
N ALA A 19 -40.80 -6.06 -21.73
CA ALA A 19 -39.73 -6.64 -20.94
C ALA A 19 -38.80 -5.51 -20.44
N GLY A 20 -38.96 -5.13 -19.17
CA GLY A 20 -38.00 -4.28 -18.48
C GLY A 20 -36.72 -5.07 -18.22
N CYS A 21 -35.58 -4.55 -18.71
CA CYS A 21 -34.26 -5.05 -18.35
C CYS A 21 -34.04 -4.85 -16.85
N ALA A 22 -34.19 -5.90 -16.06
CA ALA A 22 -33.77 -5.91 -14.67
C ALA A 22 -32.23 -5.97 -14.63
N SER A 23 -31.59 -4.83 -14.37
CA SER A 23 -30.19 -4.78 -13.99
C SER A 23 -30.04 -5.44 -12.61
N THR A 24 -29.59 -6.70 -12.59
CA THR A 24 -29.21 -7.34 -11.33
C THR A 24 -28.01 -6.60 -10.75
N PRO A 25 -28.04 -6.17 -9.47
CA PRO A 25 -26.84 -5.63 -8.84
C PRO A 25 -25.77 -6.73 -8.80
N ASN A 26 -24.61 -6.43 -9.39
CA ASN A 26 -23.41 -7.24 -9.29
C ASN A 26 -23.00 -7.31 -7.80
N PRO A 27 -22.96 -8.49 -7.14
CA PRO A 27 -22.47 -8.57 -5.78
C PRO A 27 -20.96 -8.33 -5.81
N GLN A 28 -20.53 -7.11 -5.52
CA GLN A 28 -19.12 -6.88 -5.18
C GLN A 28 -18.83 -7.71 -3.94
N ALA A 29 -17.79 -8.54 -4.01
CA ALA A 29 -17.36 -9.40 -2.92
C ALA A 29 -17.14 -8.53 -1.68
N SER A 30 -17.96 -8.76 -0.65
CA SER A 30 -17.82 -8.06 0.62
C SER A 30 -16.44 -8.40 1.19
N LEU A 31 -15.64 -7.38 1.50
CA LEU A 31 -14.39 -7.60 2.22
C LEU A 31 -14.74 -7.75 3.71
N ASP A 32 -14.39 -8.90 4.30
CA ASP A 32 -14.60 -9.16 5.72
C ASP A 32 -13.83 -8.15 6.61
N GLY A 33 -14.32 -7.91 7.84
CA GLY A 33 -13.59 -7.14 8.86
C GLY A 33 -13.88 -5.64 8.92
N GLY A 34 -14.94 -5.15 8.26
CA GLY A 34 -15.44 -3.79 8.43
C GLY A 34 -14.53 -2.67 7.87
N PRO A 35 -14.89 -1.40 8.11
CA PRO A 35 -14.11 -0.25 7.62
C PRO A 35 -12.70 -0.20 8.22
N ARG A 36 -11.68 0.01 7.38
CA ARG A 36 -10.29 0.21 7.84
C ARG A 36 -9.80 1.60 7.50
N SER A 37 -9.16 2.22 8.47
CA SER A 37 -8.61 3.56 8.37
C SER A 37 -7.13 3.56 8.71
N ILE A 38 -6.39 4.49 8.10
CA ILE A 38 -4.96 4.68 8.37
C ILE A 38 -4.61 6.16 8.35
N VAL A 39 -3.69 6.55 9.23
CA VAL A 39 -3.05 7.86 9.23
C VAL A 39 -1.62 7.64 8.76
N LEU A 40 -1.24 8.34 7.70
CA LEU A 40 0.08 8.28 7.09
C LEU A 40 0.68 9.68 7.09
N HIS A 41 1.95 9.79 7.44
CA HIS A 41 2.66 11.06 7.49
C HIS A 41 4.00 10.95 6.77
N HIS A 42 4.40 11.96 6.00
CA HIS A 42 5.73 12.00 5.41
C HIS A 42 6.60 13.04 6.13
N PRO A 43 7.56 12.61 6.98
CA PRO A 43 8.26 13.53 7.90
C PRO A 43 8.97 14.70 7.22
N ALA A 44 9.59 14.44 6.06
CA ALA A 44 10.39 15.47 5.39
C ALA A 44 9.55 16.50 4.62
N SER A 45 8.29 16.21 4.28
CA SER A 45 7.42 17.18 3.61
C SER A 45 6.31 17.73 4.51
N GLY A 46 6.06 17.09 5.66
CA GLY A 46 4.95 17.43 6.55
C GLY A 46 3.58 16.95 6.07
N GLU A 47 3.47 16.41 4.86
CA GLU A 47 2.20 15.94 4.30
C GLU A 47 1.62 14.79 5.12
N THR A 48 0.29 14.85 5.34
CA THR A 48 -0.44 13.84 6.11
C THR A 48 -1.70 13.42 5.36
N VAL A 49 -1.94 12.11 5.31
CA VAL A 49 -3.17 11.51 4.79
C VAL A 49 -3.84 10.73 5.91
N SER A 50 -5.08 11.10 6.24
CA SER A 50 -5.98 10.30 7.08
C SER A 50 -7.18 9.92 6.23
N VAL A 51 -7.42 8.61 6.08
CA VAL A 51 -8.46 8.04 5.22
C VAL A 51 -9.01 6.75 5.80
N THR A 52 -10.28 6.48 5.50
CA THR A 52 -10.81 5.11 5.45
C THR A 52 -10.59 4.59 4.04
N TYR A 53 -9.72 3.58 3.88
CA TYR A 53 -9.30 3.07 2.56
C TYR A 53 -10.00 1.77 2.17
N ARG A 54 -10.63 1.08 3.13
CA ARG A 54 -11.44 -0.11 2.90
C ARG A 54 -12.79 0.03 3.59
N ARG A 55 -13.85 -0.43 2.91
CA ARG A 55 -15.24 -0.52 3.40
C ARG A 55 -15.79 -1.90 3.04
N ALA A 56 -17.04 -2.17 3.42
CA ALA A 56 -17.69 -3.45 3.15
C ALA A 56 -17.77 -3.77 1.65
N ASP A 57 -17.94 -2.75 0.80
CA ASP A 57 -18.07 -2.85 -0.65
C ASP A 57 -16.74 -2.90 -1.42
N GLY A 58 -15.61 -2.74 -0.73
CA GLY A 58 -14.27 -2.85 -1.33
C GLY A 58 -13.29 -1.77 -0.89
N TYR A 59 -12.27 -1.54 -1.71
CA TYR A 59 -11.31 -0.46 -1.52
C TYR A 59 -11.85 0.87 -2.06
N ASP A 60 -11.69 1.93 -1.27
CA ASP A 60 -12.03 3.29 -1.67
C ASP A 60 -10.90 3.82 -2.58
N THR A 61 -11.17 3.89 -3.88
CA THR A 61 -10.17 4.27 -4.89
C THR A 61 -9.67 5.70 -4.69
N ALA A 62 -10.55 6.62 -4.30
CA ALA A 62 -10.16 8.00 -4.01
C ALA A 62 -9.25 8.08 -2.77
N ALA A 63 -9.49 7.25 -1.76
CA ALA A 63 -8.58 7.12 -0.63
C ALA A 63 -7.21 6.57 -1.07
N LEU A 64 -7.18 5.53 -1.90
CA LEU A 64 -5.95 4.95 -2.43
C LEU A 64 -5.15 5.95 -3.30
N ASP A 65 -5.82 6.79 -4.10
CA ASP A 65 -5.16 7.84 -4.90
C ASP A 65 -4.50 8.91 -4.03
N ARG A 66 -5.15 9.27 -2.90
CA ARG A 66 -4.55 10.16 -1.91
C ARG A 66 -3.31 9.54 -1.26
N ILE A 67 -3.35 8.24 -0.96
CA ILE A 67 -2.19 7.50 -0.43
C ILE A 67 -1.08 7.44 -1.49
N ALA A 68 -1.40 7.11 -2.73
CA ALA A 68 -0.46 7.08 -3.85
C ALA A 68 0.23 8.44 -4.05
N THR A 69 -0.52 9.53 -3.90
CA THR A 69 0.03 10.89 -3.91
C THR A 69 1.00 11.11 -2.76
N LEU A 70 0.70 10.66 -1.53
CA LEU A 70 1.65 10.74 -0.41
C LEU A 70 2.91 9.91 -0.68
N PHE A 71 2.76 8.76 -1.35
CA PHE A 71 3.82 7.80 -1.67
C PHE A 71 4.67 8.21 -2.87
N ARG A 72 4.27 9.24 -3.64
CA ARG A 72 4.95 9.67 -4.87
C ARG A 72 6.45 9.82 -4.72
N ASP A 73 7.16 9.61 -5.82
CA ASP A 73 8.58 9.94 -5.85
C ASP A 73 8.74 11.46 -5.80
N ARG A 74 9.14 12.00 -4.65
CA ARG A 74 9.24 13.45 -4.47
C ARG A 74 10.33 14.11 -5.31
N ARG A 75 11.25 13.34 -5.90
CA ARG A 75 12.31 13.88 -6.78
C ARG A 75 11.79 14.16 -8.18
N THR A 76 10.84 13.36 -8.66
CA THR A 76 10.28 13.49 -10.01
C THR A 76 8.82 13.96 -10.01
N GLY A 77 8.13 13.85 -8.88
CA GLY A 77 6.69 14.11 -8.74
C GLY A 77 5.81 12.95 -9.22
N GLU A 78 6.40 11.90 -9.79
CA GLU A 78 5.66 10.78 -10.38
C GLU A 78 4.91 9.97 -9.31
N THR A 79 3.70 9.55 -9.67
CA THR A 79 2.83 8.66 -8.90
C THR A 79 2.57 7.38 -9.69
N VAL A 80 2.32 6.30 -8.94
CA VAL A 80 1.72 5.06 -9.46
C VAL A 80 0.65 4.62 -8.47
N PRO A 81 -0.32 3.77 -8.88
CA PRO A 81 -1.25 3.17 -7.94
C PRO A 81 -0.50 2.48 -6.79
N VAL A 82 -0.91 2.74 -5.55
CA VAL A 82 -0.39 2.03 -4.39
C VAL A 82 -1.08 0.67 -4.30
N ASP A 83 -0.32 -0.37 -3.97
CA ASP A 83 -0.87 -1.70 -3.74
C ASP A 83 -1.77 -1.69 -2.48
N PRO A 84 -3.07 -2.02 -2.59
CA PRO A 84 -3.95 -2.09 -1.42
C PRO A 84 -3.42 -3.07 -0.36
N ALA A 85 -2.78 -4.17 -0.76
CA ALA A 85 -2.20 -5.14 0.17
C ALA A 85 -1.05 -4.53 0.99
N LEU A 86 -0.33 -3.55 0.45
CA LEU A 86 0.69 -2.81 1.18
C LEU A 86 0.04 -1.93 2.24
N VAL A 87 -1.04 -1.21 1.91
CA VAL A 87 -1.78 -0.38 2.87
C VAL A 87 -2.34 -1.23 4.02
N GLU A 88 -2.86 -2.42 3.70
CA GLU A 88 -3.29 -3.41 4.70
C GLU A 88 -2.14 -3.88 5.60
N LEU A 89 -0.96 -4.14 5.03
CA LEU A 89 0.22 -4.53 5.79
C LEU A 89 0.65 -3.42 6.77
N LEU A 90 0.63 -2.16 6.33
CA LEU A 90 0.96 -1.02 7.18
C LEU A 90 -0.02 -0.86 8.36
N ALA A 91 -1.32 -1.05 8.10
CA ALA A 91 -2.34 -1.01 9.14
C ALA A 91 -2.14 -2.14 10.17
N ASP A 92 -1.92 -3.38 9.71
CA ASP A 92 -1.68 -4.52 10.59
C ASP A 92 -0.41 -4.35 11.42
N LEU A 93 0.68 -3.87 10.84
CA LEU A 93 1.93 -3.62 11.57
C LEU A 93 1.72 -2.60 12.68
N LYS A 94 1.01 -1.51 12.39
CA LYS A 94 0.67 -0.49 13.40
C LYS A 94 -0.11 -1.10 14.56
N GLU A 95 -1.17 -1.85 14.25
CA GLU A 95 -2.03 -2.50 15.25
C GLU A 95 -1.25 -3.52 16.09
N ARG A 96 -0.42 -4.37 15.46
CA ARG A 96 0.38 -5.39 16.13
C ARG A 96 1.48 -4.83 17.02
N CYS A 97 2.05 -3.68 16.65
CA CYS A 97 2.97 -2.93 17.52
C CYS A 97 2.26 -2.18 18.66
N GLY A 98 0.93 -2.29 18.79
CA GLY A 98 0.16 -1.65 19.85
C GLY A 98 0.03 -0.13 19.68
N ALA A 99 0.30 0.40 18.49
CA ALA A 99 0.13 1.82 18.21
C ALA A 99 -1.36 2.17 18.03
N GLY A 100 -1.74 3.35 18.53
CA GLY A 100 -3.14 3.78 18.56
C GLY A 100 -3.73 4.02 17.16
N PRO A 101 -5.08 4.13 17.06
CA PRO A 101 -5.76 4.37 15.79
C PRO A 101 -5.29 5.66 15.12
N ASP A 102 -5.02 6.72 15.89
CA ASP A 102 -4.58 8.03 15.38
C ASP A 102 -3.06 8.16 15.26
N THR A 103 -2.27 7.16 15.67
CA THR A 103 -0.81 7.19 15.51
C THR A 103 -0.46 7.10 14.03
N PRO A 104 0.28 8.07 13.46
CA PRO A 104 0.64 8.03 12.05
C PRO A 104 1.72 6.99 11.80
N VAL A 105 1.61 6.24 10.70
CA VAL A 105 2.76 5.54 10.12
C VAL A 105 3.55 6.57 9.31
N HIS A 106 4.82 6.76 9.67
CA HIS A 106 5.72 7.63 8.94
C HIS A 106 6.21 6.92 7.69
N ILE A 107 5.98 7.52 6.53
CA ILE A 107 6.46 7.06 5.23
C ILE A 107 7.68 7.89 4.87
N THR A 108 8.87 7.30 4.89
CA THR A 108 10.11 7.98 4.49
C THR A 108 10.41 7.79 3.00
N SER A 109 9.92 6.69 2.41
CA SER A 109 10.01 6.40 0.98
C SER A 109 8.84 5.50 0.56
N GLY A 110 8.12 5.89 -0.49
CA GLY A 110 7.04 5.11 -1.11
C GLY A 110 7.43 4.65 -2.51
N TYR A 111 6.70 5.06 -3.54
CA TYR A 111 7.10 4.84 -4.93
C TYR A 111 8.45 5.51 -5.24
N ARG A 112 9.28 4.83 -6.04
CA ARG A 112 10.49 5.39 -6.65
C ARG A 112 10.36 5.32 -8.16
N SER A 113 10.60 6.41 -8.86
CA SER A 113 10.72 6.38 -10.31
C SER A 113 11.95 5.56 -10.73
N PRO A 114 11.94 4.95 -11.94
CA PRO A 114 13.12 4.32 -12.51
C PRO A 114 14.35 5.22 -12.49
N LEU A 115 14.17 6.52 -12.77
CA LEU A 115 15.23 7.52 -12.72
C LEU A 115 15.83 7.65 -11.32
N THR A 116 14.99 7.82 -10.30
CA THR A 116 15.45 7.89 -8.90
C THR A 116 16.10 6.59 -8.45
N ASN A 117 15.56 5.43 -8.82
CA ASN A 117 16.11 4.15 -8.42
C ASN A 117 17.51 3.94 -8.99
N VAL A 118 17.70 4.26 -10.28
CA VAL A 118 19.03 4.24 -10.93
C VAL A 118 19.98 5.23 -10.26
N ALA A 119 19.54 6.46 -9.99
CA ALA A 119 20.36 7.46 -9.31
C ALA A 119 20.81 7.00 -7.90
N LEU A 120 19.91 6.41 -7.11
CA LEU A 120 20.22 5.90 -5.77
C LEU A 120 21.18 4.70 -5.81
N SER A 121 21.07 3.84 -6.82
CA SER A 121 21.95 2.68 -6.97
C SER A 121 23.42 3.04 -7.20
N ARG A 122 23.73 4.28 -7.61
CA ARG A 122 25.12 4.74 -7.78
C ARG A 122 25.88 4.88 -6.47
N SER A 123 25.19 5.29 -5.41
CA SER A 123 25.78 5.53 -4.09
C SER A 123 25.41 4.47 -3.06
N ASN A 124 24.41 3.64 -3.35
CA ASN A 124 23.96 2.59 -2.45
C ASN A 124 23.86 1.23 -3.19
N PRO A 125 24.83 0.32 -2.98
CA PRO A 125 24.85 -0.99 -3.64
C PRO A 125 23.70 -1.92 -3.20
N ASN A 126 22.95 -1.55 -2.15
CA ASN A 126 21.79 -2.30 -1.66
C ASN A 126 20.49 -1.91 -2.39
N VAL A 127 20.51 -0.95 -3.32
CA VAL A 127 19.33 -0.58 -4.13
C VAL A 127 19.17 -1.59 -5.26
N ALA A 128 18.11 -2.39 -5.18
CA ALA A 128 17.77 -3.37 -6.20
C ALA A 128 17.28 -2.69 -7.49
N GLU A 129 17.72 -3.19 -8.64
CA GLU A 129 17.25 -2.71 -9.96
C GLU A 129 15.76 -3.01 -10.17
N ASN A 130 15.30 -4.18 -9.73
CA ASN A 130 13.89 -4.60 -9.77
C ASN A 130 13.22 -4.43 -8.39
N SER A 131 13.36 -3.24 -7.79
CA SER A 131 12.78 -2.93 -6.48
C SER A 131 11.25 -2.87 -6.53
N TYR A 132 10.57 -3.37 -5.49
CA TYR A 132 9.12 -3.24 -5.34
C TYR A 132 8.65 -1.78 -5.12
N HIS A 133 9.55 -0.88 -4.75
CA HIS A 133 9.27 0.56 -4.75
C HIS A 133 8.90 1.08 -6.15
N LEU A 134 9.39 0.47 -7.23
CA LEU A 134 9.07 0.86 -8.60
C LEU A 134 7.62 0.49 -9.01
N ARG A 135 6.91 -0.27 -8.17
CA ARG A 135 5.60 -0.86 -8.47
C ARG A 135 4.49 -0.37 -7.53
N GLY A 136 4.79 0.55 -6.62
CA GLY A 136 3.84 0.93 -5.56
C GLY A 136 3.62 -0.16 -4.51
N GLN A 137 4.52 -1.15 -4.43
CA GLN A 137 4.41 -2.37 -3.62
C GLN A 137 5.37 -2.40 -2.43
N ALA A 138 6.11 -1.31 -2.17
CA ALA A 138 7.00 -1.22 -1.02
C ALA A 138 6.98 0.16 -0.37
N ALA A 139 7.32 0.18 0.92
CA ALA A 139 7.50 1.39 1.68
C ALA A 139 8.65 1.24 2.69
N ASP A 140 9.38 2.33 2.91
CA ASP A 140 10.27 2.48 4.04
C ASP A 140 9.52 3.28 5.11
N ILE A 141 9.39 2.70 6.31
CA ILE A 141 8.46 3.17 7.34
C ILE A 141 9.09 3.28 8.73
N SER A 142 8.49 4.13 9.56
CA SER A 142 8.66 4.11 11.02
C SER A 142 7.34 4.46 11.69
N ILE A 143 7.20 4.18 12.99
CA ILE A 143 5.99 4.53 13.76
C ILE A 143 6.46 5.23 15.04
N PRO A 144 6.00 6.47 15.32
CA PRO A 144 6.35 7.18 16.54
C PRO A 144 6.07 6.34 17.79
N GLY A 145 7.06 6.24 18.68
CA GLY A 145 6.95 5.46 19.92
C GLY A 145 7.15 3.95 19.75
N VAL A 146 7.29 3.44 18.52
CA VAL A 146 7.57 2.01 18.26
C VAL A 146 9.05 1.85 17.90
N PRO A 147 9.82 1.02 18.64
CA PRO A 147 11.19 0.70 18.27
C PRO A 147 11.26 0.02 16.88
N PRO A 148 12.17 0.42 15.97
CA PRO A 148 12.27 -0.17 14.63
C PRO A 148 12.47 -1.70 14.64
N ARG A 149 13.17 -2.22 15.66
CA ARG A 149 13.32 -3.67 15.85
C ARG A 149 11.98 -4.37 16.08
N CYS A 150 11.11 -3.81 16.92
CA CYS A 150 9.78 -4.37 17.18
C CYS A 150 8.96 -4.39 15.89
N LEU A 151 8.98 -3.29 15.11
CA LEU A 151 8.30 -3.21 13.83
C LEU A 151 8.80 -4.26 12.82
N ALA A 152 10.12 -4.48 12.76
CA ALA A 152 10.71 -5.50 11.89
C ALA A 152 10.40 -6.93 12.34
N GLU A 153 10.32 -7.19 13.64
CA GLU A 153 9.91 -8.48 14.21
C GLU A 153 8.44 -8.79 13.90
N GLU A 154 7.55 -7.79 13.96
CA GLU A 154 6.15 -7.96 13.56
C GLU A 154 5.98 -8.16 12.05
N ALA A 155 6.78 -7.48 11.23
CA ALA A 155 6.83 -7.74 9.78
C ALA A 155 7.29 -9.17 9.47
N ALA A 156 8.31 -9.64 10.20
CA ALA A 156 8.75 -11.03 10.13
C ALA A 156 7.65 -12.00 10.55
N ALA A 157 6.89 -11.71 11.61
CA ALA A 157 5.81 -12.57 12.09
C ALA A 157 4.62 -12.65 11.12
N LEU A 158 4.30 -11.56 10.40
CA LEU A 158 3.20 -11.51 9.45
C LEU A 158 3.43 -12.36 8.21
N GLN A 159 4.68 -12.53 7.76
CA GLN A 159 5.01 -13.30 6.55
C GLN A 159 4.21 -12.84 5.30
N ARG A 160 3.95 -11.53 5.19
CA ARG A 160 3.16 -10.93 4.08
C ARG A 160 4.00 -10.28 2.98
N GLY A 161 5.32 -10.45 3.04
CA GLY A 161 6.25 -10.10 1.97
C GLY A 161 7.66 -9.82 2.48
N GLY A 162 8.43 -9.03 1.73
CA GLY A 162 9.82 -8.70 2.08
C GLY A 162 9.90 -7.72 3.26
N TYR A 163 10.94 -7.85 4.10
CA TYR A 163 11.23 -6.87 5.15
C TYR A 163 12.73 -6.70 5.43
N ALA A 164 13.15 -5.50 5.84
CA ALA A 164 14.52 -5.24 6.30
C ALA A 164 14.59 -4.12 7.35
N LEU A 165 15.43 -4.28 8.37
CA LEU A 165 15.67 -3.26 9.39
C LEU A 165 16.89 -2.42 9.02
N TYR A 166 16.72 -1.09 8.96
CA TYR A 166 17.81 -0.13 8.75
C TYR A 166 18.07 0.65 10.05
N PRO A 167 18.96 0.18 10.94
CA PRO A 167 19.15 0.76 12.27
C PRO A 167 19.68 2.21 12.25
N HIS A 168 20.54 2.58 11.30
CA HIS A 168 21.14 3.93 11.28
C HIS A 168 20.13 5.03 10.96
N THR A 169 19.14 4.71 10.14
CA THR A 169 18.08 5.63 9.72
C THR A 169 16.79 5.41 10.50
N GLY A 170 16.72 4.37 11.34
CA GLY A 170 15.58 4.06 12.19
C GLY A 170 14.32 3.66 11.43
N HIS A 171 14.42 3.22 10.18
CA HIS A 171 13.26 2.77 9.40
C HIS A 171 13.32 1.27 9.12
N VAL A 172 12.14 0.72 8.79
CA VAL A 172 11.95 -0.65 8.35
C VAL A 172 11.42 -0.61 6.93
N HIS A 173 12.06 -1.33 6.03
CA HIS A 173 11.52 -1.60 4.70
C HIS A 173 10.50 -2.72 4.79
N VAL A 174 9.37 -2.58 4.08
CA VAL A 174 8.38 -3.64 3.87
C VAL A 174 7.86 -3.63 2.44
N ASP A 175 7.57 -4.81 1.89
CA ASP A 175 6.94 -4.98 0.58
C ASP A 175 5.93 -6.14 0.53
N THR A 176 5.16 -6.22 -0.55
CA THR A 176 4.14 -7.26 -0.80
C THR A 176 4.61 -8.34 -1.79
N GLY A 177 5.92 -8.46 -2.03
CA GLY A 177 6.51 -9.52 -2.84
C GLY A 177 6.63 -10.86 -2.08
N PRO A 178 7.45 -11.81 -2.57
CA PRO A 178 7.75 -13.05 -1.85
C PRO A 178 8.34 -12.76 -0.46
N VAL A 179 7.99 -13.60 0.52
CA VAL A 179 8.56 -13.51 1.87
C VAL A 179 10.07 -13.67 1.81
N ARG A 180 10.78 -12.65 2.29
CA ARG A 180 12.24 -12.61 2.33
C ARG A 180 12.73 -11.51 3.25
N THR A 181 13.99 -11.62 3.64
CA THR A 181 14.70 -10.58 4.34
C THR A 181 16.11 -10.50 3.76
N TRP A 182 16.77 -9.36 3.91
CA TRP A 182 18.07 -9.15 3.29
C TRP A 182 19.12 -9.03 4.38
N THR A 183 20.10 -9.93 4.33
CA THR A 183 21.41 -9.67 4.92
C THR A 183 22.19 -8.82 3.92
N PRO A 184 22.79 -7.71 4.34
CA PRO A 184 23.56 -6.86 3.44
C PRO A 184 24.74 -7.62 2.82
N LYS A 185 25.06 -7.32 1.55
CA LYS A 185 26.25 -7.87 0.90
C LYS A 185 27.51 -7.43 1.65
N GLY A 186 28.35 -8.40 2.04
CA GLY A 186 29.63 -8.11 2.71
C GLY A 186 29.53 -7.74 4.20
N GLY A 187 28.40 -8.02 4.87
CA GLY A 187 28.25 -7.77 6.31
C GLY A 187 28.10 -6.29 6.69
N ASP A 188 27.63 -5.46 5.75
CA ASP A 188 27.43 -4.03 5.99
C ASP A 188 26.48 -3.81 7.20
N PRO A 189 26.93 -3.19 8.31
CA PRO A 189 26.17 -3.11 9.55
C PRO A 189 24.88 -2.29 9.41
N ARG A 190 24.64 -1.67 8.24
CA ARG A 190 23.49 -0.81 7.98
C ARG A 190 22.17 -1.51 7.72
N ILE A 191 22.16 -2.82 7.55
CA ILE A 191 20.93 -3.62 7.43
C ILE A 191 21.03 -4.81 8.39
N LEU A 192 20.02 -5.01 9.22
CA LEU A 192 19.94 -6.14 10.12
C LEU A 192 18.79 -7.06 9.71
N GLU A 193 19.07 -8.36 9.68
CA GLU A 193 18.04 -9.39 9.61
C GLU A 193 17.24 -9.37 10.92
N ALA A 194 15.94 -9.08 10.84
CA ALA A 194 15.04 -9.34 11.95
C ALA A 194 14.53 -10.78 11.84
N LYS A 195 14.63 -11.54 12.93
CA LYS A 195 14.02 -12.88 13.00
C LYS A 195 12.67 -12.72 13.67
N ALA A 196 11.65 -13.44 13.18
CA ALA A 196 10.38 -13.51 13.90
C ALA A 196 10.63 -14.06 15.30
N THR A 197 10.30 -13.29 16.33
CA THR A 197 10.25 -13.77 17.70
C THR A 197 8.98 -14.61 17.86
N PRO A 198 9.02 -15.75 18.59
CA PRO A 198 7.80 -16.50 18.91
C PRO A 198 6.84 -15.54 19.60
N ALA A 199 5.57 -15.53 19.16
CA ALA A 199 4.55 -14.61 19.63
C ALA A 199 4.54 -14.55 21.16
N LYS A 200 5.09 -13.47 21.71
CA LYS A 200 5.00 -13.20 23.15
C LYS A 200 3.61 -12.65 23.36
N ALA A 201 2.77 -13.39 24.09
CA ALA A 201 1.46 -12.92 24.52
C ALA A 201 1.62 -11.48 25.05
N ALA A 202 0.86 -10.56 24.46
CA ALA A 202 0.95 -9.12 24.68
C ALA A 202 1.04 -8.82 26.19
N SER A 203 2.23 -8.50 26.66
CA SER A 203 2.41 -7.91 27.98
C SER A 203 2.40 -6.41 27.78
N ALA A 204 1.21 -5.82 27.85
CA ALA A 204 1.05 -4.39 27.96
C ALA A 204 1.73 -3.92 29.25
N LYS A 205 2.98 -3.46 29.13
CA LYS A 205 3.57 -2.55 30.10
C LYS A 205 3.79 -1.23 29.39
N ALA A 206 2.81 -0.34 29.53
CA ALA A 206 2.92 1.05 29.13
C ALA A 206 4.14 1.66 29.81
N VAL A 207 5.18 1.94 29.03
CA VAL A 207 6.20 2.90 29.43
C VAL A 207 5.57 4.27 29.20
N ALA A 208 5.36 5.01 30.29
CA ALA A 208 4.78 6.34 30.26
C ALA A 208 5.60 7.25 29.34
N ALA A 209 5.11 7.46 28.12
CA ALA A 209 5.57 8.54 27.27
C ALA A 209 5.03 9.85 27.84
N LYS A 210 5.94 10.79 28.10
CA LYS A 210 5.64 12.17 28.48
C LYS A 210 4.66 12.75 27.43
N PRO A 211 3.59 13.48 27.83
CA PRO A 211 2.54 13.88 26.90
C PRO A 211 3.12 14.74 25.77
N ALA A 212 2.96 14.25 24.53
CA ALA A 212 3.14 15.08 23.36
C ALA A 212 2.04 16.16 23.38
N PRO A 213 2.34 17.42 23.00
CA PRO A 213 1.34 18.47 22.99
C PRO A 213 0.21 18.11 22.02
N THR A 214 -1.02 18.21 22.51
CA THR A 214 -2.26 18.04 21.74
C THR A 214 -2.22 18.95 20.52
N LEU A 215 -2.06 18.37 19.33
CA LEU A 215 -2.21 19.13 18.10
C LEU A 215 -3.70 19.44 17.91
N PRO A 216 -4.08 20.70 17.65
CA PRO A 216 -5.46 21.05 17.38
C PRO A 216 -5.93 20.37 16.10
N ARG A 217 -7.20 19.96 16.12
CA ARG A 217 -7.95 19.43 14.98
C ARG A 217 -8.15 20.54 13.95
N THR A 218 -7.17 20.75 13.08
CA THR A 218 -7.23 21.78 12.03
C THR A 218 -7.76 21.18 10.73
N GLN A 219 -8.74 21.88 10.18
CA GLN A 219 -9.42 21.59 8.92
C GLN A 219 -8.45 21.60 7.74
N VAL A 220 -8.87 20.92 6.67
CA VAL A 220 -8.20 20.80 5.37
C VAL A 220 -7.74 22.17 4.88
N ALA A 221 -6.43 22.42 4.91
CA ALA A 221 -5.82 23.53 4.20
C ALA A 221 -5.52 23.09 2.76
N THR A 222 -5.98 23.91 1.82
CA THR A 222 -5.73 23.78 0.38
C THR A 222 -4.23 23.82 0.08
N ALA A 223 -3.84 23.07 -0.94
CA ALA A 223 -2.46 22.84 -1.38
C ALA A 223 -1.58 24.10 -1.35
N ALA A 224 -0.50 24.03 -0.59
CA ALA A 224 0.67 24.89 -0.77
C ALA A 224 1.53 24.32 -1.91
N GLU A 225 1.97 25.23 -2.78
CA GLU A 225 2.83 25.02 -3.95
C GLU A 225 4.13 24.29 -3.59
N PRO A 226 4.62 23.31 -4.38
CA PRO A 226 5.78 22.52 -3.97
C PRO A 226 7.09 23.31 -4.14
N ALA A 227 7.73 23.62 -3.03
CA ALA A 227 9.13 24.01 -3.01
C ALA A 227 10.03 22.77 -3.10
N SER A 228 10.53 22.48 -4.30
CA SER A 228 11.85 21.83 -4.51
C SER A 228 12.32 22.10 -5.94
N LYS A 229 12.93 23.27 -6.16
CA LYS A 229 13.63 23.59 -7.40
C LYS A 229 15.03 22.97 -7.36
N ARG A 230 15.12 21.66 -7.53
CA ARG A 230 16.36 21.04 -7.99
C ARG A 230 16.03 20.17 -9.19
N PRO A 231 16.44 20.56 -10.41
CA PRO A 231 16.16 19.78 -11.60
C PRO A 231 16.79 18.38 -11.45
N PRO A 232 16.16 17.32 -11.98
CA PRO A 232 16.78 16.01 -12.02
C PRO A 232 18.13 16.16 -12.74
N ALA A 233 19.19 15.61 -12.14
CA ALA A 233 20.49 15.55 -12.79
C ALA A 233 20.31 14.86 -14.14
N LYS A 234 20.73 15.51 -15.25
CA LYS A 234 20.77 14.86 -16.56
C LYS A 234 21.60 13.58 -16.42
N GLY A 235 20.93 12.43 -16.50
CA GLY A 235 21.61 11.13 -16.46
C GLY A 235 22.59 11.02 -17.64
N ASN A 236 23.74 10.39 -17.42
CA ASN A 236 24.62 10.06 -18.53
C ASN A 236 23.99 8.92 -19.38
N ASP A 237 24.50 8.66 -20.58
CA ASP A 237 23.90 7.68 -21.51
C ASP A 237 23.76 6.28 -20.90
N ALA A 238 24.69 5.90 -20.00
CA ALA A 238 24.63 4.64 -19.26
C ALA A 238 23.44 4.60 -18.28
N ASP A 239 23.11 5.71 -17.63
CA ASP A 239 21.92 5.81 -16.78
C ASP A 239 20.64 5.70 -17.58
N LEU A 240 20.56 6.33 -18.76
CA LEU A 240 19.40 6.22 -19.63
C LEU A 240 19.21 4.78 -20.12
N ALA A 241 20.30 4.07 -20.42
CA ALA A 241 20.24 2.64 -20.73
C ALA A 241 19.71 1.82 -19.54
N ARG A 242 20.20 2.06 -18.32
CA ARG A 242 19.69 1.39 -17.10
C ARG A 242 18.22 1.71 -16.82
N VAL A 243 17.81 2.97 -16.99
CA VAL A 243 16.40 3.38 -16.87
C VAL A 243 15.54 2.64 -17.89
N ARG A 244 15.98 2.52 -19.15
CA ARG A 244 15.26 1.75 -20.18
C ARG A 244 15.13 0.27 -19.81
N MET A 245 16.19 -0.34 -19.27
CA MET A 245 16.13 -1.74 -18.80
C MET A 245 15.14 -1.91 -17.64
N VAL A 246 15.14 -1.00 -16.66
CA VAL A 246 14.17 -1.01 -15.56
C VAL A 246 12.74 -0.82 -16.08
N LEU A 247 12.53 0.10 -17.01
CA LEU A 247 11.21 0.30 -17.63
C LEU A 247 10.74 -0.93 -18.41
N ALA A 248 11.63 -1.61 -19.13
CA ALA A 248 11.31 -2.85 -19.81
C ALA A 248 10.94 -3.96 -18.81
N SER A 249 11.74 -4.12 -17.75
CA SER A 249 11.47 -5.15 -16.73
C SER A 249 10.14 -4.94 -16.00
N LEU A 250 9.68 -3.68 -15.87
CA LEU A 250 8.37 -3.35 -15.30
C LEU A 250 7.20 -3.69 -16.23
N LYS A 251 7.36 -3.53 -17.55
CA LYS A 251 6.32 -3.85 -18.54
C LYS A 251 6.04 -5.35 -18.66
N ASP A 252 7.08 -6.17 -18.45
CA ASP A 252 6.98 -7.62 -18.58
C ASP A 252 6.46 -8.33 -17.32
N GLN A 253 6.15 -7.59 -16.25
CA GLN A 253 5.54 -8.17 -15.05
C GLN A 253 4.03 -8.27 -15.21
N PRO A 254 3.40 -9.39 -14.82
CA PRO A 254 1.95 -9.45 -14.76
C PRO A 254 1.46 -8.37 -13.81
N GLU A 255 0.47 -7.57 -14.23
CA GLU A 255 -0.26 -6.69 -13.34
C GLU A 255 -0.68 -7.50 -12.11
N ALA A 256 -0.58 -6.91 -10.92
CA ALA A 256 -1.01 -7.56 -9.69
C ALA A 256 -2.53 -7.80 -9.76
N THR A 257 -2.94 -8.89 -10.42
CA THR A 257 -4.30 -9.37 -10.42
C THR A 257 -4.63 -9.63 -8.97
N ALA A 258 -5.54 -8.82 -8.42
CA ALA A 258 -6.27 -9.14 -7.21
C ALA A 258 -6.80 -10.56 -7.39
N LYS A 259 -6.13 -11.55 -6.78
CA LYS A 259 -6.61 -12.92 -6.76
C LYS A 259 -7.91 -12.89 -5.97
N LYS A 260 -9.04 -12.81 -6.69
CA LYS A 260 -10.34 -13.23 -6.18
C LYS A 260 -10.17 -14.68 -5.73
N LYS A 261 -10.08 -14.88 -4.42
CA LYS A 261 -10.36 -16.16 -3.77
C LYS A 261 -11.65 -15.99 -3.01
#